data_AF-A0A7S2XMN5-F1
#
_entry.id   AF-A0A7S2XMN5-F1
#
_cell.length_a   1.000
_cell.length_b   1.000
_cell.length_c   1.000
_cell.angle_alpha   90.00
_cell.angle_beta   90.00
_cell.angle_gamma   90.00
#
_symmetry.space_group_name_H-M   'P 1'
#
loop_
_entity.id
_entity.type
_entity.pdbx_description
1 polymer ?
#
loop_
_entity_poly.entity_id
_entity_poly.type
_entity_poly.pdbx_seq_one_letter_code
_entity_poly.pdbx_strand_id
1 'polypeptide(L)'
;AFVTPNAYSNVHQRSKISSSSRSLIVVESAKILPFAYTSASAALLIKATMATSKSEMAVLLATSTLSLVNLGPRDNAQLASAKKAFKNTPPASSGKAKQQRQAAKTWRSVVRIKIIGQLAGLLRMTCAKGTKGVMRGAAIIMAANVAFFLCGGGPSKHDDDGNWVPMPSNVSSAVTTIDAILSASALLAASSPVGSMRHAVSAGIFTAGAVMGTFEGLPKFLESMGRLFK
;
A
#
# COMPACT_ATOMS: atom_id res chain seq x y z
N ALA A 1 51.75 -3.51 -49.28
CA ALA A 1 50.86 -4.65 -49.58
C ALA A 1 51.17 -5.76 -48.58
N PHE A 2 50.25 -6.04 -47.65
CA PHE A 2 50.18 -7.32 -46.94
C PHE A 2 48.74 -7.54 -46.51
N VAL A 3 48.19 -8.62 -47.05
CA VAL A 3 46.88 -9.19 -46.78
C VAL A 3 47.01 -10.10 -45.57
N THR A 4 46.05 -10.07 -44.65
CA THR A 4 45.40 -11.28 -44.14
C THR A 4 44.11 -10.93 -43.38
N PRO A 5 43.00 -11.64 -43.67
CA PRO A 5 41.76 -11.57 -42.92
C PRO A 5 41.73 -12.66 -41.83
N ASN A 6 41.05 -12.42 -40.71
CA ASN A 6 40.54 -13.52 -39.90
C ASN A 6 39.16 -13.19 -39.37
N ALA A 7 38.17 -13.74 -40.06
CA ALA A 7 36.80 -13.85 -39.65
C ALA A 7 36.68 -14.92 -38.56
N TYR A 8 36.14 -14.55 -37.40
CA TYR A 8 35.55 -15.50 -36.47
C TYR A 8 34.09 -15.13 -36.25
N SER A 9 33.25 -15.73 -37.10
CA SER A 9 31.80 -15.79 -36.96
C SER A 9 31.42 -16.79 -35.88
N ASN A 10 31.21 -16.32 -34.65
CA ASN A 10 30.58 -17.12 -33.60
C ASN A 10 29.05 -17.00 -33.71
N VAL A 11 28.47 -17.91 -34.49
CA VAL A 11 27.03 -18.17 -34.54
C VAL A 11 26.64 -18.95 -33.29
N HIS A 12 26.36 -18.24 -32.20
CA HIS A 12 25.62 -18.84 -31.09
C HIS A 12 24.12 -18.84 -31.41
N GLN A 13 23.65 -19.98 -31.91
CA GLN A 13 22.22 -20.34 -31.92
C GLN A 13 21.69 -20.31 -30.49
N ARG A 14 21.08 -19.18 -30.10
CA ARG A 14 20.22 -19.11 -28.92
C ARG A 14 18.97 -19.92 -29.20
N SER A 15 18.87 -21.06 -28.53
CA SER A 15 17.67 -21.85 -28.39
C SER A 15 16.49 -20.95 -27.97
N LYS A 16 15.49 -20.86 -28.84
CA LYS A 16 14.19 -20.28 -28.52
C LYS A 16 13.50 -21.22 -27.54
N ILE A 17 13.72 -21.00 -26.25
CA ILE A 17 12.88 -21.59 -25.20
C ILE A 17 11.48 -20.98 -25.40
N SER A 18 10.61 -21.75 -26.03
CA SER A 18 9.17 -21.48 -26.13
C SER A 18 8.59 -21.54 -24.73
N SER A 19 8.52 -20.39 -24.06
CA SER A 19 7.81 -20.26 -22.81
C SER A 19 6.32 -20.39 -23.10
N SER A 20 5.78 -21.59 -22.84
CA SER A 20 4.36 -21.85 -22.72
C SER A 20 3.70 -20.74 -21.90
N SER A 21 3.03 -19.83 -22.60
CA SER A 21 2.26 -18.75 -21.99
C SER A 21 1.05 -19.40 -21.34
N ARG A 22 1.21 -19.81 -20.07
CA ARG A 22 0.08 -20.05 -19.19
C ARG A 22 -0.80 -18.79 -19.24
N SER A 23 -1.97 -18.91 -19.84
CA SER A 23 -3.01 -17.89 -19.78
C SER A 23 -3.45 -17.78 -18.32
N LEU A 24 -2.71 -16.98 -17.55
CA LEU A 24 -3.20 -16.51 -16.27
C LEU A 24 -4.50 -15.81 -16.58
N ILE A 25 -5.59 -16.30 -15.98
CA ILE A 25 -6.89 -15.65 -15.99
C ILE A 25 -6.62 -14.20 -15.60
N VAL A 26 -6.65 -13.32 -16.60
CA VAL A 26 -6.58 -11.88 -16.41
C VAL A 26 -7.94 -11.52 -15.88
N VAL A 27 -8.18 -11.81 -14.60
CA VAL A 27 -9.28 -11.22 -13.87
C VAL A 27 -9.06 -9.73 -14.00
N GLU A 28 -9.99 -9.04 -14.64
CA GLU A 28 -10.03 -7.58 -14.69
C GLU A 28 -9.93 -7.06 -13.26
N SER A 29 -8.70 -6.77 -12.83
CA SER A 29 -8.31 -6.64 -11.42
C SER A 29 -8.86 -5.36 -10.76
N ALA A 30 -9.75 -4.65 -11.44
CA ALA A 30 -10.23 -3.32 -11.08
C ALA A 30 -11.27 -3.31 -9.94
N LYS A 31 -11.83 -4.46 -9.54
CA LYS A 31 -12.95 -4.47 -8.57
C LYS A 31 -12.66 -5.15 -7.24
N ILE A 32 -11.56 -5.88 -7.07
CA ILE A 32 -11.36 -6.70 -5.85
C ILE A 32 -11.00 -5.85 -4.63
N LEU A 33 -10.22 -4.77 -4.79
CA LEU A 33 -9.75 -3.99 -3.64
C LEU A 33 -10.87 -3.30 -2.86
N PRO A 34 -11.85 -2.61 -3.49
CA PRO A 34 -12.98 -2.06 -2.76
C PRO A 34 -13.72 -3.13 -1.93
N PHE A 35 -13.99 -4.30 -2.51
CA PHE A 35 -14.64 -5.39 -1.76
C PHE A 35 -13.78 -5.91 -0.60
N ALA A 36 -12.46 -6.01 -0.78
CA ALA A 36 -11.57 -6.44 0.28
C ALA A 36 -11.55 -5.45 1.46
N TYR A 37 -11.40 -4.15 1.19
CA TYR A 37 -11.37 -3.12 2.22
C TYR A 37 -12.74 -2.92 2.89
N THR A 38 -13.85 -2.99 2.14
CA THR A 38 -15.20 -2.94 2.71
C THR A 38 -15.49 -4.15 3.58
N SER A 39 -15.16 -5.36 3.11
CA SER A 39 -15.34 -6.59 3.90
C SER A 39 -14.48 -6.58 5.18
N ALA A 40 -13.22 -6.16 5.07
CA ALA A 40 -12.35 -6.00 6.22
C ALA A 40 -12.90 -4.95 7.21
N SER A 41 -13.34 -3.80 6.70
CA SER A 41 -13.95 -2.73 7.51
C SER A 41 -15.18 -3.23 8.27
N ALA A 42 -16.10 -3.93 7.59
CA ALA A 42 -17.28 -4.52 8.21
C ALA A 42 -16.92 -5.57 9.28
N ALA A 43 -15.95 -6.45 8.99
CA ALA A 43 -15.48 -7.44 9.95
C ALA A 43 -14.86 -6.79 11.20
N LEU A 44 -14.13 -5.68 11.03
CA LEU A 44 -13.59 -4.91 12.16
C LEU A 44 -14.69 -4.21 12.96
N LEU A 45 -15.77 -3.73 12.34
CA LEU A 45 -16.93 -3.16 13.06
C LEU A 45 -17.62 -4.23 13.92
N ILE A 46 -17.91 -5.40 13.34
CA ILE A 46 -18.50 -6.53 14.08
C ILE A 46 -17.59 -6.94 15.23
N LYS A 47 -16.28 -6.97 14.99
CA LYS A 47 -15.33 -7.27 16.05
C LYS A 47 -15.29 -6.20 17.15
N ALA A 48 -15.45 -4.92 16.79
CA ALA A 48 -15.47 -3.83 17.75
C ALA A 48 -16.62 -3.97 18.75
N THR A 49 -17.79 -4.48 18.32
CA THR A 49 -18.92 -4.74 19.24
C THR A 49 -18.66 -5.88 20.21
N MET A 50 -17.66 -6.74 19.91
CA MET A 50 -17.23 -7.86 20.75
C MET A 50 -15.94 -7.56 21.54
N ALA A 51 -15.41 -6.33 21.45
CA ALA A 51 -14.15 -5.98 22.08
C ALA A 51 -14.26 -6.00 23.61
N THR A 52 -13.27 -6.61 24.27
CA THR A 52 -13.25 -6.75 25.74
C THR A 52 -12.66 -5.54 26.45
N SER A 53 -12.08 -4.58 25.71
CA SER A 53 -11.53 -3.34 26.25
C SER A 53 -11.88 -2.13 25.39
N LYS A 54 -11.99 -0.95 26.03
CA LYS A 54 -12.29 0.31 25.35
C LYS A 54 -11.21 0.70 24.34
N SER A 55 -9.93 0.45 24.65
CA SER A 55 -8.81 0.74 23.74
C SER A 55 -8.85 -0.16 22.50
N GLU A 56 -9.19 -1.43 22.65
CA GLU A 56 -9.39 -2.34 21.51
C GLU A 56 -10.53 -1.89 20.62
N MET A 57 -11.70 -1.58 21.22
CA MET A 57 -12.86 -1.08 20.49
C MET A 57 -12.51 0.19 19.70
N ALA A 58 -11.85 1.16 20.33
CA ALA A 58 -11.45 2.41 19.69
C ALA A 58 -10.51 2.19 18.50
N VAL A 59 -9.50 1.33 18.63
CA VAL A 59 -8.58 0.99 17.54
C VAL A 59 -9.29 0.28 16.40
N LEU A 60 -10.21 -0.66 16.70
CA LEU A 60 -10.98 -1.37 15.68
C LEU A 60 -11.90 -0.43 14.89
N LEU A 61 -12.62 0.47 15.57
CA LEU A 61 -13.48 1.48 14.95
C LEU A 61 -12.67 2.47 14.11
N ALA A 62 -11.58 3.00 14.65
CA ALA A 62 -10.72 3.95 13.94
C ALA A 62 -10.08 3.29 12.70
N THR A 63 -9.61 2.06 12.80
CA THR A 63 -9.01 1.35 11.66
C THR A 63 -10.06 0.93 10.64
N SER A 64 -11.26 0.54 11.09
CA SER A 64 -12.38 0.23 10.21
C SER A 64 -12.77 1.43 9.34
N THR A 65 -12.91 2.59 9.96
CA THR A 65 -13.24 3.84 9.26
C THR A 65 -12.10 4.30 8.36
N LEU A 66 -10.85 4.24 8.82
CA LEU A 66 -9.66 4.56 8.04
C LEU A 66 -9.56 3.67 6.78
N SER A 67 -9.81 2.37 6.95
CA SER A 67 -9.82 1.38 5.87
C SER A 67 -10.84 1.72 4.78
N LEU A 68 -12.06 2.08 5.18
CA LEU A 68 -13.16 2.34 4.25
C LEU A 68 -13.02 3.70 3.55
N VAL A 69 -12.70 4.74 4.31
CA VAL A 69 -12.77 6.13 3.86
C VAL A 69 -11.47 6.60 3.21
N ASN A 70 -10.32 6.09 3.63
CA ASN A 70 -9.02 6.50 3.11
C ASN A 70 -8.30 5.36 2.36
N LEU A 71 -7.95 4.25 3.04
CA LEU A 71 -7.08 3.23 2.45
C LEU A 71 -7.65 2.65 1.17
N GLY A 72 -8.90 2.18 1.19
CA GLY A 72 -9.55 1.58 0.03
C GLY A 72 -9.55 2.46 -1.22
N PRO A 73 -10.15 3.68 -1.17
CA PRO A 73 -10.14 4.60 -2.30
C PRO A 73 -8.73 4.98 -2.76
N ARG A 74 -7.84 5.31 -1.81
CA ARG A 74 -6.47 5.75 -2.11
C ARG A 74 -5.66 4.65 -2.78
N ASP A 75 -5.73 3.42 -2.29
CA ASP A 75 -4.96 2.30 -2.83
C ASP A 75 -5.48 1.85 -4.18
N ASN A 76 -6.80 1.91 -4.39
CA ASN A 76 -7.39 1.65 -5.69
C ASN A 76 -6.89 2.68 -6.73
N ALA A 77 -6.88 3.97 -6.38
CA ALA A 77 -6.34 5.03 -7.23
C ALA A 77 -4.84 4.84 -7.52
N GLN A 78 -4.04 4.53 -6.50
CA GLN A 78 -2.61 4.26 -6.64
C GLN A 78 -2.33 3.04 -7.54
N LEU A 79 -3.13 1.96 -7.43
CA LEU A 79 -2.98 0.79 -8.29
C LEU A 79 -3.39 1.08 -9.73
N ALA A 80 -4.45 1.87 -9.94
CA ALA A 80 -4.87 2.31 -11.27
C ALA A 80 -3.79 3.20 -11.93
N SER A 81 -3.28 4.18 -11.19
CA SER A 81 -2.14 5.02 -11.58
C SER A 81 -0.92 4.16 -11.95
N ALA A 82 -0.56 3.18 -11.12
CA ALA A 82 0.58 2.30 -11.39
C ALA A 82 0.43 1.45 -12.66
N LYS A 83 -0.80 1.00 -12.96
CA LYS A 83 -1.10 0.27 -14.21
C LYS A 83 -0.96 1.20 -15.42
N LYS A 84 -1.51 2.41 -15.35
CA LYS A 84 -1.40 3.43 -16.40
C LYS A 84 0.06 3.83 -16.64
N ALA A 85 0.80 4.17 -15.59
CA ALA A 85 2.23 4.52 -15.66
C ALA A 85 3.06 3.43 -16.34
N PHE A 86 2.83 2.16 -16.00
CA PHE A 86 3.53 1.04 -16.63
C PHE A 86 3.15 0.84 -18.11
N LYS A 87 1.91 1.16 -18.50
CA LYS A 87 1.44 1.09 -19.89
C LYS A 87 2.02 2.24 -20.73
N ASN A 88 2.05 3.45 -20.16
CA ASN A 88 2.44 4.68 -20.86
C ASN A 88 3.96 4.87 -20.98
N THR A 89 4.76 4.09 -20.26
CA THR A 89 6.23 4.15 -20.33
C THR A 89 6.79 2.95 -21.11
N PRO A 90 7.10 3.08 -22.42
CA PRO A 90 7.68 1.97 -23.18
C PRO A 90 9.09 1.61 -22.67
N PRO A 91 9.59 0.39 -22.96
CA PRO A 91 10.97 0.02 -22.66
C PRO A 91 11.97 0.97 -23.35
N ALA A 92 12.95 1.47 -22.58
CA ALA A 92 14.01 2.33 -23.07
C ALA A 92 15.36 1.91 -22.48
N SER A 93 16.43 2.04 -23.27
CA SER A 93 17.78 1.58 -22.92
C SER A 93 18.65 2.65 -22.23
N SER A 94 18.31 3.94 -22.38
CA SER A 94 19.08 5.06 -21.81
C SER A 94 18.24 6.32 -21.56
N GLY A 95 18.85 7.31 -20.90
CA GLY A 95 18.31 8.65 -20.72
C GLY A 95 17.08 8.76 -19.81
N LYS A 96 16.33 9.85 -19.99
CA LYS A 96 15.13 10.18 -19.21
C LYS A 96 14.03 9.11 -19.35
N ALA A 97 13.87 8.55 -20.55
CA ALA A 97 12.89 7.50 -20.81
C ALA A 97 13.16 6.23 -19.98
N LYS A 98 14.44 5.82 -19.83
CA LYS A 98 14.82 4.71 -18.95
C LYS A 98 14.51 5.01 -17.49
N GLN A 99 14.81 6.22 -17.03
CA GLN A 99 14.51 6.64 -15.65
C GLN A 99 13.01 6.60 -15.36
N GLN A 100 12.18 7.14 -16.26
CA GLN A 100 10.72 7.09 -16.16
C GLN A 100 10.19 5.64 -16.14
N ARG A 101 10.73 4.78 -17.02
CA ARG A 101 10.37 3.35 -17.01
C ARG A 101 10.73 2.66 -15.70
N GLN A 102 11.89 2.98 -15.13
CA GLN A 102 12.31 2.44 -13.84
C GLN A 102 11.40 2.95 -12.72
N ALA A 103 11.08 4.24 -12.69
CA ALA A 103 10.14 4.81 -11.73
C ALA A 103 8.76 4.14 -11.83
N ALA A 104 8.22 3.94 -13.03
CA ALA A 104 6.94 3.26 -13.23
C ALA A 104 6.96 1.80 -12.73
N LYS A 105 8.07 1.07 -12.96
CA LYS A 105 8.26 -0.28 -12.42
C LYS A 105 8.31 -0.28 -10.88
N THR A 106 9.10 0.62 -10.30
CA THR A 106 9.21 0.78 -8.84
C THR A 106 7.86 1.12 -8.25
N TRP A 107 7.15 2.12 -8.78
CA TRP A 107 5.81 2.54 -8.37
C TRP A 107 4.84 1.36 -8.30
N ARG A 108 4.78 0.56 -9.37
CA ARG A 108 3.92 -0.62 -9.41
C ARG A 108 4.30 -1.67 -8.38
N SER A 109 5.59 -1.88 -8.13
CA SER A 109 6.06 -2.84 -7.13
C SER A 109 5.71 -2.38 -5.71
N VAL A 110 6.05 -1.15 -5.35
CA VAL A 110 5.85 -0.61 -4.00
C VAL A 110 4.37 -0.45 -3.65
N VAL A 111 3.53 -0.04 -4.60
CA VAL A 111 2.07 0.02 -4.38
C VAL A 111 1.51 -1.37 -4.07
N ARG A 112 1.97 -2.42 -4.75
CA ARG A 112 1.53 -3.81 -4.47
C ARG A 112 1.99 -4.28 -3.11
N ILE A 113 3.26 -4.04 -2.75
CA ILE A 113 3.80 -4.41 -1.44
C ILE A 113 2.99 -3.73 -0.32
N LYS A 114 2.72 -2.43 -0.48
CA LYS A 114 1.90 -1.66 0.45
C LYS A 114 0.53 -2.28 0.66
N ILE A 115 -0.21 -2.50 -0.43
CA ILE A 115 -1.58 -3.05 -0.40
C ILE A 115 -1.59 -4.43 0.26
N ILE A 116 -0.66 -5.31 -0.12
CA ILE A 116 -0.57 -6.65 0.47
C ILE A 116 -0.28 -6.55 1.98
N GLY A 117 0.64 -5.68 2.39
CA GLY A 117 0.97 -5.44 3.79
C GLY A 117 -0.23 -4.92 4.59
N GLN A 118 -0.97 -3.95 4.05
CA GLN A 118 -2.16 -3.41 4.70
C GLN A 118 -3.28 -4.44 4.82
N LEU A 119 -3.56 -5.20 3.76
CA LEU A 119 -4.53 -6.30 3.80
C LEU A 119 -4.12 -7.39 4.79
N ALA A 120 -2.83 -7.73 4.89
CA ALA A 120 -2.32 -8.67 5.87
C ALA A 120 -2.49 -8.15 7.31
N GLY A 121 -2.25 -6.85 7.52
CA GLY A 121 -2.49 -6.18 8.81
C GLY A 121 -3.96 -6.21 9.21
N LEU A 122 -4.87 -5.85 8.30
CA LEU A 122 -6.32 -5.90 8.51
C LEU A 122 -6.79 -7.33 8.81
N LEU A 123 -6.36 -8.32 8.01
CA LEU A 123 -6.68 -9.73 8.24
C LEU A 123 -6.21 -10.20 9.63
N ARG A 124 -5.00 -9.80 10.03
CA ARG A 124 -4.49 -10.11 11.37
C ARG A 124 -5.37 -9.50 12.46
N MET A 125 -5.81 -8.25 12.30
CA MET A 125 -6.71 -7.60 13.25
C MET A 125 -8.03 -8.36 13.35
N THR A 126 -8.64 -8.73 12.22
CA THR A 126 -9.89 -9.49 12.16
C THR A 126 -9.76 -10.87 12.82
N CYS A 127 -8.64 -11.57 12.63
CA CYS A 127 -8.41 -12.91 13.19
C CYS A 127 -7.83 -12.92 14.62
N ALA A 128 -7.47 -11.75 15.19
CA ALA A 128 -6.84 -11.68 16.51
C ALA A 128 -7.75 -12.18 17.65
N LYS A 129 -7.26 -12.97 18.59
CA LYS A 129 -8.07 -13.39 19.77
C LYS A 129 -8.13 -12.36 20.90
N GLY A 130 -7.42 -11.24 20.78
CA GLY A 130 -7.45 -10.17 21.76
C GLY A 130 -6.58 -8.96 21.40
N THR A 131 -6.57 -7.98 22.28
CA THR A 131 -6.04 -6.63 22.03
C THR A 131 -4.60 -6.61 21.50
N LYS A 132 -3.69 -7.43 22.04
CA LYS A 132 -2.29 -7.49 21.55
C LYS A 132 -2.21 -7.88 20.07
N GLY A 133 -3.07 -8.80 19.63
CA GLY A 133 -3.13 -9.23 18.24
C GLY A 133 -3.64 -8.12 17.32
N VAL A 134 -4.68 -7.39 17.76
CA VAL A 134 -5.22 -6.22 17.07
C VAL A 134 -4.15 -5.14 16.91
N MET A 135 -3.44 -4.78 17.98
CA MET A 135 -2.38 -3.76 17.94
C MET A 135 -1.21 -4.16 17.02
N ARG A 136 -0.84 -5.45 16.97
CA ARG A 136 0.17 -5.93 16.00
C ARG A 136 -0.32 -5.80 14.56
N GLY A 137 -1.61 -6.06 14.30
CA GLY A 137 -2.18 -5.87 12.96
C GLY A 137 -2.19 -4.40 12.55
N ALA A 138 -2.57 -3.50 13.45
CA ALA A 138 -2.47 -2.05 13.27
C ALA A 138 -1.04 -1.59 12.97
N ALA A 139 -0.04 -2.11 13.69
CA ALA A 139 1.37 -1.84 13.41
C ALA A 139 1.80 -2.31 12.01
N ILE A 140 1.33 -3.48 11.56
CA ILE A 140 1.62 -3.99 10.20
C ILE A 140 1.07 -3.05 9.12
N ILE A 141 -0.14 -2.51 9.29
CA ILE A 141 -0.75 -1.56 8.33
C ILE A 141 0.15 -0.34 8.17
N MET A 142 0.62 0.25 9.27
CA MET A 142 1.46 1.46 9.23
C MET A 142 2.88 1.14 8.76
N ALA A 143 3.44 -0.01 9.17
CA ALA A 143 4.73 -0.48 8.67
C ALA A 143 4.72 -0.69 7.15
N ALA A 144 3.60 -1.11 6.56
CA ALA A 144 3.45 -1.21 5.12
C ALA A 144 3.53 0.18 4.42
N ASN A 145 3.00 1.24 5.04
CA ASN A 145 3.18 2.61 4.53
C ASN A 145 4.63 3.07 4.63
N VAL A 146 5.30 2.81 5.77
CA VAL A 146 6.72 3.12 5.94
C VAL A 146 7.55 2.41 4.87
N ALA A 147 7.35 1.10 4.70
CA ALA A 147 8.05 0.30 3.69
C ALA A 147 7.81 0.83 2.27
N PHE A 148 6.59 1.27 1.96
CA PHE A 148 6.26 1.89 0.67
C PHE A 148 7.12 3.12 0.38
N PHE A 149 7.31 4.02 1.36
CA PHE A 149 8.14 5.21 1.16
C PHE A 149 9.63 4.87 1.13
N LEU A 150 10.11 4.00 2.03
CA LEU A 150 11.51 3.56 2.07
C LEU A 150 11.93 2.82 0.79
N CYS A 151 11.02 2.10 0.15
CA CYS A 151 11.28 1.42 -1.13
C CYS A 151 11.12 2.33 -2.35
N GLY A 152 10.96 3.64 -2.17
CA GLY A 152 10.95 4.62 -3.27
C GLY A 152 9.56 5.03 -3.77
N GLY A 153 8.51 4.82 -2.98
CA GLY A 153 7.13 5.24 -3.32
C GLY A 153 6.99 6.75 -3.54
N GLY A 154 7.66 7.57 -2.74
CA GLY A 154 7.64 9.04 -2.90
C GLY A 154 8.27 9.50 -4.23
N PRO A 155 9.57 9.22 -4.47
CA PRO A 155 10.25 9.62 -5.71
C PRO A 155 9.67 8.99 -6.98
N SER A 156 9.06 7.81 -6.87
CA SER A 156 8.47 7.08 -8.01
C SER A 156 6.97 7.36 -8.20
N LYS A 157 6.37 8.30 -7.46
CA LYS A 157 4.93 8.54 -7.53
C LYS A 157 4.48 8.95 -8.92
N HIS A 158 3.34 8.41 -9.36
CA HIS A 158 2.64 8.84 -10.57
C HIS A 158 1.25 9.39 -10.21
N ASP A 159 0.71 10.28 -11.04
CA ASP A 159 -0.65 10.83 -10.91
C ASP A 159 -1.72 9.87 -11.48
N ASP A 160 -2.98 10.30 -11.51
CA ASP A 160 -4.11 9.49 -11.98
C ASP A 160 -4.08 9.24 -13.50
N ASP A 161 -3.31 10.03 -14.25
CA ASP A 161 -3.08 9.86 -15.69
C ASP A 161 -1.85 8.98 -15.99
N GLY A 162 -1.09 8.65 -14.96
CA GLY A 162 0.12 7.85 -15.07
C GLY A 162 1.35 8.66 -15.47
N ASN A 163 1.32 9.99 -15.32
CA ASN A 163 2.48 10.84 -15.47
C ASN A 163 3.36 10.77 -14.22
N TRP A 164 4.67 10.90 -14.40
CA TRP A 164 5.62 10.87 -13.30
C TRP A 164 5.60 12.20 -12.55
N VAL A 165 5.08 12.18 -11.32
CA VAL A 165 4.95 13.36 -10.45
C VAL A 165 5.55 13.01 -9.08
N PRO A 166 6.89 13.07 -8.94
CA PRO A 166 7.57 12.77 -7.70
C PRO A 166 7.01 13.59 -6.54
N MET A 167 6.89 12.95 -5.38
CA MET A 167 6.56 13.68 -4.17
C MET A 167 7.75 14.54 -3.72
N PRO A 168 7.53 15.80 -3.31
CA PRO A 168 8.57 16.60 -2.65
C PRO A 168 9.18 15.85 -1.46
N SER A 169 10.50 15.92 -1.29
CA SER A 169 11.24 15.13 -0.29
C SER A 169 10.81 15.44 1.15
N ASN A 170 10.53 16.70 1.45
CA ASN A 170 10.00 17.14 2.75
C ASN A 170 8.63 16.50 3.06
N VAL A 171 7.73 16.44 2.08
CA VAL A 171 6.41 15.81 2.25
C VAL A 171 6.57 14.30 2.42
N SER A 172 7.39 13.65 1.60
CA SER A 172 7.66 12.21 1.72
C SER A 172 8.26 11.85 3.08
N SER A 173 9.19 12.67 3.58
CA SER A 173 9.80 12.48 4.89
C SER A 173 8.78 12.67 6.01
N ALA A 174 7.98 13.73 5.97
CA ALA A 174 6.95 13.99 6.98
C ALA A 174 5.96 12.84 7.10
N VAL A 175 5.42 12.37 5.96
CA VAL A 175 4.47 11.24 5.95
C VAL A 175 5.12 9.97 6.48
N THR A 176 6.35 9.66 6.05
CA THR A 176 7.09 8.48 6.54
C THR A 176 7.32 8.53 8.05
N THR A 177 7.65 9.71 8.60
CA THR A 177 7.84 9.90 10.04
C THR A 177 6.54 9.68 10.81
N ILE A 178 5.42 10.24 10.32
CA ILE A 178 4.10 10.05 10.95
C ILE A 178 3.74 8.56 10.95
N ASP A 179 3.84 7.88 9.80
CA ASP A 179 3.55 6.44 9.69
C ASP A 179 4.45 5.61 10.61
N ALA A 180 5.73 5.99 10.76
CA ALA A 180 6.67 5.32 11.67
C ALA A 180 6.28 5.52 13.14
N ILE A 181 5.85 6.72 13.54
CA ILE A 181 5.37 7.00 14.90
C ILE A 181 4.11 6.19 15.19
N LEU A 182 3.16 6.14 14.27
CA LEU A 182 1.92 5.36 14.45
C LEU A 182 2.21 3.86 14.52
N SER A 183 3.11 3.35 13.67
CA SER A 183 3.58 1.97 13.71
C SER A 183 4.24 1.63 15.04
N ALA A 184 5.19 2.46 15.50
CA ALA A 184 5.88 2.28 16.77
C ALA A 184 4.91 2.35 17.95
N SER A 185 3.94 3.27 17.93
CA SER A 185 2.91 3.41 18.97
C SER A 185 2.03 2.16 19.05
N ALA A 186 1.57 1.63 17.90
CA ALA A 186 0.81 0.39 17.87
C ALA A 186 1.63 -0.81 18.36
N LEU A 187 2.91 -0.90 17.98
CA LEU A 187 3.80 -1.96 18.46
C LEU A 187 4.09 -1.85 19.96
N LEU A 188 4.22 -0.63 20.47
CA LEU A 188 4.39 -0.33 21.89
C LEU A 188 3.14 -0.74 22.69
N ALA A 189 1.95 -0.42 22.18
CA ALA A 189 0.68 -0.86 22.76
C ALA A 189 0.58 -2.39 22.78
N ALA A 190 1.00 -3.06 21.69
CA ALA A 190 1.01 -4.52 21.59
C ALA A 190 1.97 -5.20 22.58
N SER A 191 3.07 -4.54 22.90
CA SER A 191 4.13 -5.07 23.78
C SER A 191 3.87 -4.76 25.25
N SER A 192 2.95 -3.84 25.53
CA SER A 192 2.59 -3.44 26.90
C SER A 192 1.51 -4.34 27.50
N PRO A 193 1.45 -4.50 28.84
CA PRO A 193 0.34 -5.16 29.51
C PRO A 193 -0.99 -4.43 29.23
N VAL A 194 -2.04 -5.18 28.92
CA VAL A 194 -3.39 -4.61 28.72
C VAL A 194 -3.87 -4.01 30.05
N GLY A 195 -4.45 -2.81 30.01
CA GLY A 195 -4.85 -2.06 31.21
C GLY A 195 -3.76 -1.13 31.78
N SER A 196 -2.50 -1.26 31.33
CA SER A 196 -1.45 -0.32 31.75
C SER A 196 -1.62 1.06 31.10
N MET A 197 -1.15 2.12 31.78
CA MET A 197 -1.12 3.48 31.24
C MET A 197 -0.35 3.56 29.92
N ARG A 198 0.79 2.86 29.80
CA ARG A 198 1.59 2.79 28.58
C ARG A 198 0.80 2.23 27.40
N HIS A 199 0.03 1.16 27.63
CA HIS A 199 -0.85 0.60 26.62
C HIS A 199 -1.91 1.62 26.17
N ALA A 200 -2.60 2.24 27.13
CA ALA A 200 -3.67 3.21 26.85
C ALA A 200 -3.17 4.42 26.04
N VAL A 201 -2.05 5.03 26.46
CA VAL A 201 -1.45 6.19 25.75
C VAL A 201 -1.03 5.81 24.33
N SER A 202 -0.32 4.69 24.17
CA SER A 202 0.20 4.29 22.85
C SER A 202 -0.92 3.89 21.89
N ALA A 203 -1.97 3.20 22.38
CA ALA A 203 -3.17 2.90 21.62
C ALA A 203 -3.94 4.18 21.26
N GLY A 204 -3.99 5.15 22.17
CA GLY A 204 -4.61 6.46 21.96
C GLY A 204 -3.93 7.24 20.83
N ILE A 205 -2.59 7.30 20.82
CA ILE A 205 -1.81 7.95 19.75
C ILE A 205 -2.13 7.31 18.39
N PHE A 206 -2.10 5.98 18.31
CA PHE A 206 -2.47 5.28 17.07
C PHE A 206 -3.90 5.61 16.64
N THR A 207 -4.86 5.53 17.57
CA THR A 207 -6.28 5.79 17.30
C THR A 207 -6.47 7.21 16.77
N ALA A 208 -5.87 8.21 17.40
CA ALA A 208 -5.95 9.60 16.97
C ALA A 208 -5.38 9.78 15.55
N GLY A 209 -4.21 9.21 15.27
CA GLY A 209 -3.63 9.26 13.92
C GLY A 209 -4.49 8.57 12.86
N ALA A 210 -5.08 7.41 13.19
CA ALA A 210 -6.01 6.72 12.30
C ALA A 210 -7.26 7.54 12.01
N VAL A 211 -7.84 8.19 13.04
CA VAL A 211 -9.00 9.08 12.88
C VAL A 211 -8.65 10.32 12.04
N MET A 212 -7.49 10.94 12.24
CA MET A 212 -7.02 12.04 11.39
C MET A 212 -6.92 11.59 9.92
N GLY A 213 -6.33 10.41 9.68
CA GLY A 213 -6.29 9.82 8.35
C GLY A 213 -7.69 9.60 7.76
N THR A 214 -8.68 9.18 8.56
CA THR A 214 -10.08 9.08 8.10
C THR A 214 -10.62 10.43 7.62
N PHE A 215 -10.39 11.51 8.38
CA PHE A 215 -10.86 12.85 8.02
C PHE A 215 -10.23 13.36 6.71
N GLU A 216 -8.96 13.07 6.46
CA GLU A 216 -8.30 13.41 5.19
C GLU A 216 -8.94 12.71 3.98
N GLY A 217 -9.45 11.49 4.16
CA GLY A 217 -10.10 10.71 3.11
C GLY A 217 -11.57 11.08 2.86
N LEU A 218 -12.22 11.65 3.88
CA LEU A 218 -13.68 11.83 3.90
C LEU A 218 -14.24 12.65 2.73
N PRO A 219 -13.64 13.80 2.32
CA PRO A 219 -14.17 14.57 1.19
C PRO A 219 -14.22 13.77 -0.11
N LYS A 220 -13.16 13.00 -0.41
CA LYS A 220 -13.09 12.18 -1.63
C LYS A 220 -14.07 11.02 -1.61
N PHE A 221 -14.29 10.44 -0.43
CA PHE A 221 -15.28 9.39 -0.24
C PHE A 221 -16.70 9.91 -0.48
N LEU A 222 -17.06 11.06 0.10
CA LEU A 222 -18.37 11.70 -0.09
C LEU A 222 -18.61 12.08 -1.54
N GLU A 223 -17.60 12.62 -2.23
CA GLU A 223 -17.69 12.93 -3.66
C GLU A 223 -17.98 11.68 -4.50
N SER A 224 -17.31 10.56 -4.19
CA SER A 224 -17.51 9.28 -4.88
C SER A 224 -18.92 8.73 -4.66
N MET A 225 -19.45 8.84 -3.44
CA MET A 225 -20.83 8.44 -3.11
C MET A 225 -21.85 9.31 -3.84
N GLY A 226 -21.65 10.63 -3.88
CA GLY A 226 -22.55 11.54 -4.59
C GLY A 226 -22.66 11.26 -6.09
N ARG A 227 -21.61 10.72 -6.71
CA ARG A 227 -21.64 10.29 -8.13
C ARG A 227 -22.41 8.99 -8.37
N LEU A 228 -22.58 8.13 -7.35
CA LEU A 228 -23.34 6.88 -7.48
C LEU A 228 -24.85 7.08 -7.43
N PHE A 229 -25.32 8.18 -6.85
CA PHE A 229 -26.75 8.50 -6.70
C PHE A 229 -27.27 9.49 -7.76
N LYS A 230 -26.44 9.87 -8.73
CA LYS A 230 -26.84 10.64 -9.91
C LYS A 230 -26.96 9.70 -11.10
#